data_AF-S5ZVN2-F1
#
_entry.id   AF-S5ZVN2-F1
#
_cell.length_a   1.000
_cell.length_b   1.000
_cell.length_c   1.000
_cell.angle_alpha   90.00
_cell.angle_beta   90.00
_cell.angle_gamma   90.00
#
_symmetry.space_group_name_H-M   'P 1'
#
loop_
_entity.id
_entity.type
_entity.pdbx_description
1 polymer ?
#
loop_
_entity_poly.entity_id
_entity_poly.type
_entity_poly.pdbx_seq_one_letter_code
_entity_poly.pdbx_strand_id
1 'polypeptide(L)'
;MTIYINSLKLNKRNFILTRDLHGLSGIYLAPYMQLATILIGKPRQAGGNMFRHQVDTMGILVDYGYIDSILLKASLVHDIIEDIEDFNINELLNIDSESGLVYELVLEVTKKPGQNKAEYLKNIIKHGSEKAKILKCADRISNMISLGFVTDPAFIERYCDETELYVFPIALDVNFDMYKELMELVVSRRQYLADSGYLEKKSAMQKKSAAV
;
A
#
# COMPACT_ATOMS: atom_id res chain seq x y z
N MET A 1 1.08 6.37 47.14
CA MET A 1 0.15 7.15 46.30
C MET A 1 -0.20 6.28 45.11
N THR A 2 -1.24 5.47 45.28
CA THR A 2 -1.65 4.41 44.35
C THR A 2 -2.63 5.02 43.34
N ILE A 3 -2.23 5.10 42.07
CA ILE A 3 -3.09 5.62 41.00
C ILE A 3 -4.03 4.49 40.58
N TYR A 4 -5.31 4.67 40.85
CA TYR A 4 -6.39 3.85 40.30
C TYR A 4 -6.42 4.02 38.78
N ILE A 5 -5.97 3.02 38.03
CA ILE A 5 -6.33 2.89 36.62
C ILE A 5 -7.71 2.27 36.60
N ASN A 6 -8.73 3.10 36.41
CA ASN A 6 -10.06 2.64 36.06
C ASN A 6 -9.96 1.83 34.77
N SER A 7 -10.14 0.53 34.92
CA SER A 7 -10.40 -0.43 33.86
C SER A 7 -11.63 0.02 33.07
N LEU A 8 -11.39 0.78 32.00
CA LEU A 8 -12.27 0.83 30.85
C LEU A 8 -12.31 -0.59 30.29
N LYS A 9 -13.26 -1.39 30.78
CA LYS A 9 -13.79 -2.54 30.05
C LYS A 9 -14.40 -1.98 28.76
N LEU A 10 -13.54 -1.73 27.77
CA LEU A 10 -13.93 -1.56 26.37
C LEU A 10 -14.70 -2.81 26.01
N ASN A 11 -16.01 -2.62 25.87
CA ASN A 11 -16.97 -3.64 25.55
C ASN A 11 -16.72 -4.07 24.09
N LYS A 12 -15.70 -4.92 23.87
CA LYS A 12 -15.18 -5.36 22.56
C LYS A 12 -16.25 -5.96 21.63
N ARG A 13 -17.44 -6.29 22.14
CA ARG A 13 -18.55 -6.82 21.34
C ARG A 13 -19.37 -5.78 20.60
N ASN A 14 -19.32 -4.49 20.99
CA ASN A 14 -20.12 -3.44 20.34
C ASN A 14 -19.42 -2.74 19.17
N PHE A 15 -18.15 -3.05 18.89
CA PHE A 15 -17.41 -2.44 17.77
C PHE A 15 -17.63 -3.19 16.44
N ILE A 16 -18.22 -4.40 16.47
CA ILE A 16 -18.25 -5.33 15.33
C ILE A 16 -19.44 -5.09 14.38
N LEU A 17 -20.37 -4.16 14.68
CA LEU A 17 -21.62 -3.98 13.89
C LEU A 17 -21.90 -2.55 13.38
N THR A 18 -20.96 -1.60 13.47
CA THR A 18 -21.23 -0.20 13.08
C THR A 18 -20.83 0.19 11.65
N ARG A 19 -20.09 -0.66 10.93
CA ARG A 19 -19.81 -0.44 9.50
C ARG A 19 -20.75 -1.28 8.65
N ASP A 20 -21.62 -0.62 7.89
CA ASP A 20 -22.46 -1.28 6.90
C ASP A 20 -21.60 -1.72 5.71
N LEU A 21 -21.18 -2.99 5.75
CA LEU A 21 -20.43 -3.65 4.68
C LEU A 21 -21.32 -4.58 3.87
N HIS A 22 -22.66 -4.45 3.93
CA HIS A 22 -23.59 -5.33 3.23
C HIS A 22 -23.31 -5.37 1.71
N GLY A 23 -22.79 -4.28 1.14
CA GLY A 23 -22.40 -4.23 -0.26
C GLY A 23 -21.36 -5.30 -0.68
N LEU A 24 -20.52 -5.78 0.25
CA LEU A 24 -19.50 -6.80 -0.05
C LEU A 24 -20.11 -8.11 -0.56
N SER A 25 -21.30 -8.51 -0.10
CA SER A 25 -21.90 -9.79 -0.50
C SER A 25 -22.27 -9.85 -1.98
N GLY A 26 -22.37 -8.68 -2.65
CA GLY A 26 -22.67 -8.59 -4.07
C GLY A 26 -21.43 -8.51 -4.97
N ILE A 27 -20.22 -8.42 -4.41
CA ILE A 27 -19.01 -8.18 -5.21
C ILE A 27 -18.40 -9.50 -5.66
N TYR A 28 -18.25 -9.66 -6.97
CA TYR A 28 -17.71 -10.87 -7.59
C TYR A 28 -16.17 -10.91 -7.54
N LEU A 29 -15.60 -11.10 -6.33
CA LEU A 29 -14.14 -11.08 -6.10
C LEU A 29 -13.42 -12.38 -6.46
N ALA A 30 -14.12 -13.52 -6.40
CA ALA A 30 -13.48 -14.84 -6.48
C ALA A 30 -12.65 -15.06 -7.76
N PRO A 31 -13.09 -14.68 -8.96
CA PRO A 31 -12.26 -14.85 -10.17
C PRO A 31 -11.03 -13.94 -10.19
N TYR A 32 -11.12 -12.71 -9.67
CA TYR A 32 -9.97 -11.81 -9.55
C TYR A 32 -8.95 -12.36 -8.56
N MET A 33 -9.40 -12.92 -7.44
CA MET A 33 -8.55 -13.62 -6.49
C MET A 33 -7.92 -14.89 -7.08
N GLN A 34 -8.67 -15.63 -7.92
CA GLN A 34 -8.12 -16.77 -8.67
C GLN A 34 -7.02 -16.32 -9.64
N LEU A 35 -7.25 -15.24 -10.40
CA LEU A 35 -6.24 -14.67 -11.30
C LEU A 35 -4.98 -14.23 -10.53
N ALA A 36 -5.17 -13.60 -9.37
CA ALA A 36 -4.07 -13.18 -8.50
C ALA A 36 -3.18 -14.34 -8.03
N THR A 37 -3.64 -15.59 -8.06
CA THR A 37 -2.83 -16.76 -7.68
C THR A 37 -1.61 -16.98 -8.58
N ILE A 38 -1.56 -16.38 -9.77
CA ILE A 38 -0.35 -16.38 -10.63
C ILE A 38 0.84 -15.73 -9.91
N LEU A 39 0.58 -14.82 -8.97
CA LEU A 39 1.60 -14.17 -8.14
C LEU A 39 2.09 -15.05 -6.97
N ILE A 40 1.56 -16.27 -6.80
CA ILE A 40 2.07 -17.23 -5.82
C ILE A 40 3.49 -17.65 -6.23
N GLY A 41 4.43 -17.49 -5.30
CA GLY A 41 5.83 -17.84 -5.51
C GLY A 41 6.70 -16.67 -6.02
N LYS A 42 6.09 -15.56 -6.46
CA LYS A 42 6.82 -14.31 -6.73
C LYS A 42 7.27 -13.68 -5.40
N PRO A 43 8.58 -13.58 -5.12
CA PRO A 43 9.08 -13.18 -3.81
C PRO A 43 8.93 -11.67 -3.60
N ARG A 44 8.69 -11.26 -2.35
CA ARG A 44 8.75 -9.86 -1.93
C ARG A 44 10.11 -9.55 -1.32
N GLN A 45 10.52 -8.29 -1.43
CA GLN A 45 11.76 -7.81 -0.80
C GLN A 45 11.75 -7.93 0.73
N ALA A 46 10.57 -7.80 1.35
CA ALA A 46 10.37 -7.98 2.79
C ALA A 46 10.13 -9.44 3.21
N GLY A 47 10.24 -10.40 2.29
CA GLY A 47 9.80 -11.78 2.50
C GLY A 47 8.29 -11.96 2.25
N GLY A 48 7.86 -13.22 2.10
CA GLY A 48 6.50 -13.55 1.67
C GLY A 48 6.36 -13.60 0.14
N ASN A 49 5.13 -13.50 -0.37
CA ASN A 49 4.86 -13.52 -1.81
C ASN A 49 3.90 -12.40 -2.25
N MET A 50 3.88 -12.11 -3.55
CA MET A 50 3.07 -11.04 -4.12
C MET A 50 1.56 -11.31 -4.05
N PHE A 51 1.10 -12.57 -4.10
CA PHE A 51 -0.32 -12.90 -3.89
C PHE A 51 -0.85 -12.40 -2.54
N ARG A 52 -0.12 -12.65 -1.44
CA ARG A 52 -0.54 -12.18 -0.11
C ARG A 52 -0.59 -10.66 -0.03
N HIS A 53 0.34 -9.97 -0.70
CA HIS A 53 0.30 -8.51 -0.79
C HIS A 53 -0.98 -7.99 -1.45
N GLN A 54 -1.46 -8.63 -2.52
CA GLN A 54 -2.72 -8.25 -3.16
C GLN A 54 -3.91 -8.37 -2.18
N VAL A 55 -3.96 -9.47 -1.42
CA VAL A 55 -5.00 -9.69 -0.41
C VAL A 55 -4.89 -8.71 0.75
N ASP A 56 -3.67 -8.39 1.20
CA ASP A 56 -3.42 -7.39 2.24
C ASP A 56 -3.89 -6.00 1.79
N THR A 57 -3.58 -5.60 0.54
CA THR A 57 -4.02 -4.33 -0.05
C THR A 57 -5.55 -4.25 -0.12
N MET A 58 -6.23 -5.32 -0.56
CA MET A 58 -7.70 -5.39 -0.52
C MET A 58 -8.23 -5.30 0.92
N GLY A 59 -7.60 -6.02 1.86
CA GLY A 59 -7.97 -6.01 3.27
C GLY A 59 -7.88 -4.62 3.89
N ILE A 60 -6.84 -3.86 3.56
CA ILE A 60 -6.67 -2.46 3.98
C ILE A 60 -7.82 -1.61 3.43
N LEU A 61 -8.20 -1.74 2.16
CA LEU A 61 -9.33 -1.00 1.59
C LEU A 61 -10.63 -1.26 2.35
N VAL A 62 -10.93 -2.53 2.64
CA VAL A 62 -12.11 -2.92 3.43
C VAL A 62 -12.02 -2.38 4.86
N ASP A 63 -10.84 -2.38 5.48
CA ASP A 63 -10.62 -1.80 6.81
C ASP A 63 -10.81 -0.27 6.83
N TYR A 64 -10.59 0.41 5.71
CA TYR A 64 -10.97 1.83 5.58
C TYR A 64 -12.44 2.04 5.19
N GLY A 65 -13.22 0.98 5.02
CA GLY A 65 -14.64 1.02 4.65
C GLY A 65 -14.91 1.17 3.16
N TYR A 66 -13.88 1.02 2.31
CA TYR A 66 -14.08 1.03 0.86
C TYR A 66 -14.68 -0.30 0.40
N ILE A 67 -15.85 -0.22 -0.21
CA ILE A 67 -16.61 -1.38 -0.74
C ILE A 67 -16.97 -1.21 -2.23
N ASP A 68 -16.27 -0.34 -2.94
CA ASP A 68 -16.44 -0.17 -4.39
C ASP A 68 -15.93 -1.42 -5.14
N SER A 69 -16.79 -2.00 -5.98
CA SER A 69 -16.49 -3.26 -6.70
C SER A 69 -15.23 -3.16 -7.55
N ILE A 70 -15.09 -2.09 -8.34
CA ILE A 70 -13.95 -1.87 -9.24
C ILE A 70 -12.65 -1.73 -8.44
N LEU A 71 -12.67 -0.95 -7.36
CA LEU A 71 -11.51 -0.70 -6.50
C LEU A 71 -11.03 -1.98 -5.82
N LEU A 72 -11.94 -2.77 -5.23
CA LEU A 72 -11.57 -4.01 -4.56
C LEU A 72 -11.05 -5.06 -5.57
N LYS A 73 -11.68 -5.18 -6.74
CA LYS A 73 -11.20 -6.04 -7.81
C LYS A 73 -9.83 -5.64 -8.31
N ALA A 74 -9.61 -4.35 -8.60
CA ALA A 74 -8.31 -3.83 -9.03
C ALA A 74 -7.23 -4.09 -7.98
N SER A 75 -7.54 -3.93 -6.69
CA SER A 75 -6.56 -4.18 -5.62
C SER A 75 -6.01 -5.61 -5.59
N LEU A 76 -6.79 -6.59 -6.04
CA LEU A 76 -6.37 -7.99 -6.12
C LEU A 76 -5.42 -8.26 -7.29
N VAL A 77 -5.39 -7.41 -8.31
CA VAL A 77 -4.68 -7.65 -9.58
C VAL A 77 -3.75 -6.52 -10.00
N HIS A 78 -3.55 -5.50 -9.15
CA HIS A 78 -2.88 -4.25 -9.53
C HIS A 78 -1.42 -4.42 -9.94
N ASP A 79 -0.73 -5.44 -9.43
CA ASP A 79 0.66 -5.72 -9.79
C ASP A 79 0.82 -6.76 -10.91
N ILE A 80 -0.25 -7.42 -11.36
CA ILE A 80 -0.13 -8.53 -12.35
C ILE A 80 0.54 -8.05 -13.63
N ILE A 81 0.14 -6.88 -14.14
CA ILE A 81 0.68 -6.32 -15.38
C ILE A 81 2.16 -5.90 -15.21
N GLU A 82 2.57 -5.47 -14.01
CA GLU A 82 3.96 -5.08 -13.73
C GLU A 82 4.88 -6.29 -13.51
N ASP A 83 4.40 -7.32 -12.81
CA ASP A 83 5.22 -8.43 -12.30
C ASP A 83 5.20 -9.71 -13.14
N ILE A 84 4.22 -9.86 -14.04
CA ILE A 84 4.07 -11.01 -14.92
C ILE A 84 4.43 -10.60 -16.35
N GLU A 85 5.63 -10.99 -16.77
CA GLU A 85 6.10 -10.83 -18.15
C GLU A 85 5.15 -11.54 -19.13
N ASP A 86 4.87 -10.87 -20.26
CA ASP A 86 3.98 -11.36 -21.31
C ASP A 86 2.57 -11.78 -20.84
N PHE A 87 2.06 -11.18 -19.75
CA PHE A 87 0.71 -11.46 -19.27
C PHE A 87 -0.35 -11.23 -20.36
N ASN A 88 -1.18 -12.25 -20.59
CA ASN A 88 -2.29 -12.17 -21.53
C ASN A 88 -3.45 -11.36 -20.91
N ILE A 89 -3.55 -10.08 -21.27
CA ILE A 89 -4.59 -9.17 -20.74
C ILE A 89 -6.03 -9.69 -20.90
N ASN A 90 -6.28 -10.59 -21.86
CA ASN A 90 -7.61 -11.18 -22.06
C ASN A 90 -8.02 -12.07 -20.88
N GLU A 91 -7.08 -12.58 -20.08
CA GLU A 91 -7.39 -13.32 -18.86
C GLU A 91 -8.09 -12.43 -17.83
N LEU A 92 -7.74 -11.14 -17.77
CA LEU A 92 -8.42 -10.14 -16.95
C LEU A 92 -9.71 -9.65 -17.62
N LEU A 93 -9.64 -9.26 -18.90
CA LEU A 93 -10.76 -8.65 -19.60
C LEU A 93 -11.98 -9.58 -19.79
N ASN A 94 -11.79 -10.90 -19.74
CA ASN A 94 -12.87 -11.88 -19.88
C ASN A 94 -13.52 -12.30 -18.55
N ILE A 95 -13.14 -11.74 -17.40
CA ILE A 95 -13.67 -12.17 -16.09
C ILE A 95 -15.17 -11.85 -15.95
N ASP A 96 -15.56 -10.59 -16.12
CA ASP A 96 -16.95 -10.14 -15.99
C ASP A 96 -17.16 -8.79 -16.70
N SER A 97 -18.37 -8.23 -16.60
CA SER A 97 -18.72 -6.96 -17.27
C SER A 97 -18.01 -5.73 -16.70
N GLU A 98 -17.36 -5.84 -15.55
CA GLU A 98 -16.61 -4.75 -14.91
C GLU A 98 -15.12 -4.76 -15.25
N SER A 99 -14.63 -5.83 -15.88
CA SER A 99 -13.22 -6.08 -16.17
C SER A 99 -12.52 -4.93 -16.92
N GLY A 100 -13.23 -4.25 -17.84
CA GLY A 100 -12.70 -3.10 -18.57
C GLY A 100 -12.35 -1.93 -17.64
N LEU A 101 -13.25 -1.59 -16.70
CA LEU A 101 -13.01 -0.54 -15.71
C LEU A 101 -11.94 -0.93 -14.69
N VAL A 102 -11.89 -2.21 -14.32
CA VAL A 102 -10.83 -2.74 -13.48
C VAL A 102 -9.48 -2.61 -14.17
N TYR A 103 -9.39 -2.99 -15.45
CA TYR A 103 -8.18 -2.88 -16.25
C TYR A 103 -7.72 -1.43 -16.40
N GLU A 104 -8.64 -0.49 -16.67
CA GLU A 104 -8.32 0.94 -16.73
C GLU A 104 -7.71 1.44 -15.41
N LEU A 105 -8.31 1.08 -14.27
CA LEU A 105 -7.79 1.45 -12.95
C LEU A 105 -6.42 0.81 -12.67
N VAL A 106 -6.22 -0.46 -13.04
CA VAL A 106 -4.92 -1.12 -12.91
C VAL A 106 -3.86 -0.39 -13.74
N LEU A 107 -4.18 0.02 -14.97
CA LEU A 107 -3.25 0.78 -15.81
C LEU A 107 -2.89 2.15 -15.22
N GLU A 108 -3.83 2.84 -14.56
CA GLU A 108 -3.52 4.09 -13.86
C GLU A 108 -2.46 3.89 -12.78
N VAL A 109 -2.51 2.78 -12.04
CA VAL A 109 -1.58 2.46 -10.95
C VAL A 109 -0.40 1.58 -11.37
N THR A 110 -0.27 1.23 -12.65
CA THR A 110 0.86 0.44 -13.17
C THR A 110 1.99 1.37 -13.60
N LYS A 111 3.21 1.15 -13.09
CA LYS A 111 4.37 1.90 -13.57
C LYS A 111 4.88 1.27 -14.87
N LYS A 112 5.06 2.07 -15.92
CA LYS A 112 5.51 1.56 -17.23
C LYS A 112 6.97 1.09 -17.19
N PRO A 113 7.36 0.07 -17.98
CA PRO A 113 8.76 -0.33 -18.13
C PRO A 113 9.65 0.87 -18.52
N GLY A 114 10.77 1.04 -17.83
CA GLY A 114 11.71 2.15 -18.05
C GLY A 114 11.25 3.53 -17.53
N GLN A 115 10.02 3.67 -17.02
CA GLN A 115 9.54 4.93 -16.45
C GLN A 115 10.23 5.24 -15.13
N ASN A 116 10.62 6.50 -14.94
CA ASN A 116 11.15 6.96 -13.67
C ASN A 116 10.06 6.91 -12.58
N LYS A 117 10.38 6.27 -11.44
CA LYS A 117 9.40 6.06 -10.35
C LYS A 117 8.89 7.38 -9.75
N ALA A 118 9.75 8.38 -9.59
CA ALA A 118 9.34 9.67 -9.06
C ALA A 118 8.41 10.42 -10.02
N GLU A 119 8.66 10.33 -11.33
CA GLU A 119 7.78 10.92 -12.34
C GLU A 119 6.42 10.21 -12.38
N TYR A 120 6.42 8.88 -12.33
CA TYR A 120 5.19 8.08 -12.22
C TYR A 120 4.35 8.50 -11.00
N LEU A 121 4.94 8.59 -9.81
CA LEU A 121 4.20 9.00 -8.62
C LEU A 121 3.71 10.46 -8.68
N LYS A 122 4.51 11.38 -9.26
CA LYS A 122 4.06 12.76 -9.52
C LYS A 122 2.87 12.81 -10.49
N ASN A 123 2.81 11.88 -11.45
CA ASN A 123 1.67 11.76 -12.36
C ASN A 123 0.40 11.32 -11.61
N ILE A 124 0.50 10.34 -10.70
CA ILE A 124 -0.64 9.95 -9.84
C ILE A 124 -1.15 11.12 -9.02
N ILE A 125 -0.25 11.90 -8.39
CA ILE A 125 -0.63 13.08 -7.60
C ILE A 125 -1.48 14.06 -8.44
N LYS A 126 -1.02 14.36 -9.66
CA LYS A 126 -1.61 15.41 -10.52
C LYS A 126 -2.84 14.95 -11.31
N HIS A 127 -2.84 13.70 -11.75
CA HIS A 127 -3.74 13.22 -12.81
C HIS A 127 -4.43 11.89 -12.47
N GLY A 128 -4.03 11.20 -11.41
CA GLY A 128 -4.67 9.95 -11.01
C GLY A 128 -6.11 10.18 -10.55
N SER A 129 -7.00 9.26 -10.92
CA SER A 129 -8.37 9.22 -10.41
C SER A 129 -8.40 9.04 -8.89
N GLU A 130 -9.52 9.40 -8.26
CA GLU A 130 -9.70 9.20 -6.81
C GLU A 130 -9.47 7.73 -6.41
N LYS A 131 -9.98 6.78 -7.20
CA LYS A 131 -9.75 5.34 -6.99
C LYS A 131 -8.28 4.95 -7.11
N ALA A 132 -7.57 5.48 -8.11
CA ALA A 132 -6.14 5.21 -8.27
C ALA A 132 -5.33 5.73 -7.08
N LYS A 133 -5.67 6.92 -6.58
CA LYS A 133 -5.06 7.53 -5.40
C LYS A 133 -5.33 6.71 -4.13
N ILE A 134 -6.58 6.32 -3.89
CA ILE A 134 -6.95 5.46 -2.75
C ILE A 134 -6.23 4.11 -2.81
N LEU A 135 -6.24 3.46 -3.98
CA LEU A 135 -5.54 2.19 -4.19
C LEU A 135 -4.04 2.34 -3.91
N LYS A 136 -3.43 3.45 -4.35
CA LYS A 136 -2.00 3.70 -4.13
C LYS A 136 -1.65 3.91 -2.65
N CYS A 137 -2.56 4.51 -1.88
CA CYS A 137 -2.43 4.61 -0.43
C CYS A 137 -2.51 3.23 0.23
N ALA A 138 -3.49 2.40 -0.13
CA ALA A 138 -3.61 1.03 0.41
C ALA A 138 -2.39 0.16 0.08
N ASP A 139 -1.93 0.19 -1.18
CA ASP A 139 -0.69 -0.45 -1.62
C ASP A 139 0.50 0.00 -0.75
N ARG A 140 0.65 1.32 -0.56
CA ARG A 140 1.73 1.85 0.27
C ARG A 140 1.64 1.40 1.73
N ILE A 141 0.45 1.37 2.34
CA ILE A 141 0.27 0.90 3.72
C ILE A 141 0.73 -0.56 3.83
N SER A 142 0.28 -1.43 2.92
CA SER A 142 0.69 -2.85 2.87
C SER A 142 2.22 -3.00 2.77
N ASN A 143 2.85 -2.18 1.91
CA ASN A 143 4.30 -2.16 1.76
C ASN A 143 5.02 -1.64 3.01
N MET A 144 4.52 -0.59 3.65
CA MET A 144 5.11 -0.01 4.86
C MET A 144 5.01 -0.95 6.07
N ILE A 145 3.91 -1.69 6.22
CA ILE A 145 3.79 -2.76 7.22
C ILE A 145 4.86 -3.83 6.97
N SER A 146 5.02 -4.26 5.72
CA SER A 146 6.00 -5.27 5.35
C SER A 146 7.45 -4.77 5.51
N LEU A 147 7.69 -3.47 5.31
CA LEU A 147 8.98 -2.82 5.56
C LEU A 147 9.46 -3.01 7.01
N GLY A 148 8.56 -3.31 7.95
CA GLY A 148 8.89 -3.71 9.32
C GLY A 148 9.84 -4.90 9.44
N PHE A 149 9.88 -5.78 8.43
CA PHE A 149 10.75 -6.97 8.39
C PHE A 149 12.07 -6.75 7.63
N VAL A 150 12.25 -5.59 6.99
CA VAL A 150 13.47 -5.26 6.25
C VAL A 150 14.49 -4.66 7.21
N THR A 151 15.76 -5.05 7.04
CA THR A 151 16.88 -4.60 7.89
C THR A 151 17.93 -3.76 7.17
N ASP A 152 17.81 -3.57 5.85
CA ASP A 152 18.69 -2.67 5.10
C ASP A 152 18.31 -1.20 5.38
N PRO A 153 19.14 -0.45 6.13
CA PRO A 153 18.79 0.89 6.55
C PRO A 153 18.74 1.89 5.38
N ALA A 154 19.56 1.72 4.35
CA ALA A 154 19.55 2.62 3.19
C ALA A 154 18.28 2.43 2.35
N PHE A 155 17.81 1.17 2.24
CA PHE A 155 16.53 0.88 1.62
C PHE A 155 15.36 1.48 2.40
N ILE A 156 15.33 1.28 3.72
CA ILE A 156 14.28 1.80 4.61
C ILE A 156 14.21 3.32 4.52
N GLU A 157 15.35 4.02 4.59
CA GLU A 157 15.40 5.47 4.50
C GLU A 157 14.83 5.98 3.18
N ARG A 158 15.28 5.42 2.05
CA ARG A 158 14.79 5.80 0.72
C ARG A 158 13.29 5.53 0.57
N TYR A 159 12.79 4.43 1.12
CA TYR A 159 11.38 4.07 1.05
C TYR A 159 10.51 5.01 1.90
N CYS A 160 11.02 5.44 3.06
CA CYS A 160 10.40 6.50 3.87
C CYS A 160 10.40 7.84 3.13
N ASP A 161 11.53 8.26 2.54
CA ASP A 161 11.62 9.51 1.77
C ASP A 161 10.59 9.52 0.63
N GLU A 162 10.47 8.41 -0.11
CA GLU A 162 9.51 8.27 -1.20
C GLU A 162 8.05 8.35 -0.71
N THR A 163 7.76 7.73 0.43
CA THR A 163 6.42 7.76 1.04
C THR A 163 6.03 9.18 1.47
N GLU A 164 6.96 9.90 2.10
CA GLU A 164 6.75 11.27 2.55
C GLU A 164 6.59 12.24 1.36
N LEU A 165 7.46 12.12 0.35
CA LEU A 165 7.47 13.04 -0.80
C LEU A 165 6.29 12.84 -1.75
N TYR A 166 5.83 11.60 -1.91
CA TYR A 166 4.90 11.27 -2.99
C TYR A 166 3.57 10.67 -2.53
N VAL A 167 3.54 9.90 -1.42
CA VAL A 167 2.31 9.23 -1.00
C VAL A 167 1.55 10.04 0.03
N PHE A 168 2.22 10.78 0.91
CA PHE A 168 1.51 11.68 1.83
C PHE A 168 0.63 12.71 1.12
N PRO A 169 1.07 13.39 0.04
CA PRO A 169 0.19 14.29 -0.70
C PRO A 169 -1.03 13.58 -1.29
N ILE A 170 -0.89 12.33 -1.74
CA ILE A 170 -2.00 11.53 -2.26
C ILE A 170 -2.99 11.23 -1.13
N ALA A 171 -2.50 10.76 0.02
CA ALA A 171 -3.35 10.42 1.15
C ALA A 171 -4.08 11.64 1.72
N LEU A 172 -3.42 12.79 1.82
CA LEU A 172 -4.04 14.05 2.24
C LEU A 172 -5.18 14.49 1.31
N ASP A 173 -5.11 14.15 0.03
CA ASP A 173 -6.12 14.48 -0.98
C ASP A 173 -7.37 13.58 -0.87
N VAL A 174 -7.21 12.30 -0.53
CA VAL A 174 -8.32 11.32 -0.59
C VAL A 174 -8.79 10.75 0.75
N ASN A 175 -7.90 10.61 1.74
CA ASN A 175 -8.24 10.02 3.04
C ASN A 175 -7.24 10.40 4.15
N PHE A 176 -7.68 11.28 5.05
CA PHE A 176 -6.84 11.76 6.15
C PHE A 176 -6.47 10.67 7.17
N ASP A 177 -7.28 9.63 7.35
CA ASP A 177 -6.96 8.54 8.27
C ASP A 177 -5.87 7.62 7.68
N MET A 178 -5.91 7.35 6.36
CA MET A 178 -4.80 6.67 5.67
C MET A 178 -3.50 7.48 5.77
N TYR A 179 -3.57 8.81 5.71
CA TYR A 179 -2.41 9.68 5.93
C TYR A 179 -1.83 9.50 7.34
N LYS A 180 -2.67 9.46 8.39
CA LYS A 180 -2.20 9.24 9.77
C LYS A 180 -1.50 7.90 9.93
N GLU A 181 -2.07 6.82 9.40
CA GLU A 181 -1.42 5.50 9.50
C GLU A 181 -0.07 5.48 8.77
N LEU A 182 -0.01 6.04 7.55
CA LEU A 182 1.24 6.16 6.81
C LEU A 182 2.29 6.98 7.58
N MET A 183 1.88 8.08 8.21
CA MET A 183 2.74 8.89 9.09
C MET A 183 3.28 8.06 10.26
N GLU A 184 2.42 7.33 10.97
CA GLU A 184 2.82 6.47 12.10
C GLU A 184 3.79 5.37 11.66
N LEU A 185 3.53 4.73 10.53
CA LEU A 185 4.41 3.72 9.94
C LEU A 185 5.78 4.32 9.58
N VAL A 186 5.82 5.48 8.93
CA VAL A 186 7.08 6.18 8.61
C VAL A 186 7.85 6.53 9.88
N VAL A 187 7.19 7.12 10.88
CA VAL A 187 7.82 7.48 12.17
C VAL A 187 8.44 6.25 12.82
N SER A 188 7.75 5.11 12.84
CA SER A 188 8.29 3.87 13.41
C SER A 188 9.57 3.37 12.73
N ARG A 189 9.70 3.63 11.42
CA ARG A 189 10.87 3.24 10.62
C ARG A 189 12.01 4.24 10.72
N ARG A 190 11.69 5.53 10.78
CA ARG A 190 12.68 6.59 11.10
C ARG A 190 13.29 6.38 12.48
N GLN A 191 12.49 6.01 13.48
CA GLN A 191 13.00 5.71 14.82
C GLN A 191 13.99 4.54 14.79
N TYR A 192 13.69 3.47 14.06
CA TYR A 192 14.63 2.35 13.89
C TYR A 192 15.96 2.75 13.22
N LEU A 193 15.91 3.65 12.23
CA LEU A 193 17.14 4.18 11.62
C LEU A 193 17.96 5.04 12.59
N ALA A 194 17.30 5.78 13.47
CA ALA A 194 17.96 6.52 14.55
C ALA A 194 18.59 5.54 15.57
N ASP A 195 17.81 4.59 16.08
CA ASP A 195 18.24 3.65 17.13
C ASP A 195 19.38 2.72 16.67
N SER A 196 19.44 2.39 15.37
CA SER A 196 20.53 1.62 14.77
C SER A 196 21.84 2.42 14.59
N GLY A 197 21.82 3.73 14.86
CA GLY A 197 22.94 4.66 14.64
C GLY A 197 23.24 4.92 13.16
N TYR A 198 22.36 4.53 12.25
CA TYR A 198 22.56 4.72 10.81
C TYR A 198 22.60 6.20 10.43
N LEU A 199 21.64 6.98 10.93
CA LEU A 199 21.52 8.41 10.59
C LEU A 199 22.74 9.21 11.08
N GLU A 200 23.23 8.93 12.29
CA GLU A 200 24.42 9.58 12.84
C GLU A 200 25.67 9.33 11.98
N LYS A 201 25.90 8.07 11.60
CA LYS A 201 27.01 7.67 10.73
C LYS A 201 26.94 8.36 9.38
N LYS A 202 25.76 8.41 8.77
CA LYS A 202 25.52 9.07 7.48
C LYS A 202 25.81 10.56 7.55
N SER A 203 25.30 11.27 8.57
CA SER A 203 25.59 12.70 8.77
C SER A 203 27.07 12.98 8.99
N ALA A 204 27.79 12.11 9.71
CA ALA A 204 29.23 12.24 9.90
C ALA A 204 30.01 12.06 8.59
N MET A 205 29.60 11.11 7.73
CA MET A 205 30.21 10.91 6.41
C MET A 205 29.98 12.12 5.48
N GLN A 206 28.75 12.66 5.44
CA GLN A 206 28.43 13.84 4.61
C GLN A 206 29.25 15.08 5.03
N LYS A 207 29.43 15.30 6.34
CA LYS A 207 30.28 16.39 6.84
C LYS A 207 31.74 16.24 6.43
N LYS A 208 32.27 15.02 6.41
CA LYS A 208 33.63 14.74 5.94
C LYS A 208 33.76 14.99 4.43
N SER A 209 32.79 14.55 3.63
CA SER A 209 32.78 14.78 2.17
C SER A 209 32.63 16.25 1.78
N ALA A 210 31.95 17.06 2.59
CA ALA A 210 31.80 18.50 2.34
C ALA A 210 33.00 19.34 2.81
N ALA A 211 33.94 18.73 3.55
CA ALA A 211 35.15 19.38 4.07
C ALA A 211 36.41 19.09 3.21
N VAL A 212 36.25 18.33 2.12
CA VAL A 212 37.26 18.01 1.09
C VAL A 212 36.85 18.71 -0.20
#